data_AF-A0A099ZFP9-F1
#
_entry.id   AF-A0A099ZFP9-F1
#
_cell.length_a   1.000
_cell.length_b   1.000
_cell.length_c   1.000
_cell.angle_alpha   90.00
_cell.angle_beta   90.00
_cell.angle_gamma   90.00
#
_symmetry.space_group_name_H-M   'P 1'
#
loop_
_entity.id
_entity.type
_entity.pdbx_description
1 polymer ?
#
loop_
_entity_poly.entity_id
_entity_poly.type
_entity_poly.pdbx_seq_one_letter_code
_entity_poly.pdbx_strand_id
1 'polypeptide(L)'
;AGSGAAAARELVVQDTFNGTVTFLPLEENTEGKYQIRKHNIYQIQLTHIKDEEWSISIAVSSAEHWFSDGIVYPKLTWLENELLPKLAKWSVEEKHSEFKSTLSLIPVAKYSQVYKELKEKYKEMVKVWPEVTDPEKFVYEDVAIAAYLLILWEEERKEKGLSKKQSFVDLGCGNGLLVHILSNEGVNSRGIDVRRRKIWDMYGPETHLEECTIMPGDSHLFPEVDWLIGNHSDELTPWIPVIAARSSYSCCYFVLPCCFFDFHGKYSRRQSKKTQYREYLDFVSQVGLVCGFHVEEDCLRIPSTKRVCLIGKNRTYSPVQCAVIDKQITQYIHNRQPCALVSHDRRTGLNHNDGSDSVCKEAGTEFPGAETETAGRVWMPGFQPRQKEEQVRNCATLPRDFVDEVVLSVANLLLNATQEKSCCNTDSVSTNNWNQGESLSLKEVAEHLNKETLKRLKSEYGGLQTLLKNSHQVFEVLNGRVHIRDWRKEKPSRKNKPEVKRRLSAEAFKTRLCWFFLHHPDGCSLPSESCPYAHGTEELRQSQIIKKKKHL
;
A
#
# COMPACT_ATOMS: atom_id res chain seq x y z
N ALA A 1 -9.16 -39.81 12.76
CA ALA A 1 -8.75 -39.08 13.98
C ALA A 1 -7.35 -38.53 13.73
N GLY A 2 -7.25 -37.28 13.28
CA GLY A 2 -5.95 -36.62 13.09
C GLY A 2 -5.45 -36.16 14.45
N SER A 3 -4.33 -36.72 14.92
CA SER A 3 -3.60 -36.18 16.06
C SER A 3 -3.22 -34.74 15.76
N GLY A 4 -3.73 -33.79 16.54
CA GLY A 4 -3.26 -32.40 16.49
C GLY A 4 -1.75 -32.39 16.65
N ALA A 5 -1.03 -31.77 15.71
CA ALA A 5 0.40 -31.62 15.81
C ALA A 5 0.72 -30.85 17.09
N ALA A 6 1.32 -31.53 18.07
CA ALA A 6 1.83 -30.90 19.27
C ALA A 6 2.80 -29.78 18.86
N ALA A 7 2.75 -28.65 19.55
CA ALA A 7 3.65 -27.53 19.29
C ALA A 7 5.10 -28.03 19.35
N ALA A 8 5.80 -28.01 18.21
CA ALA A 8 7.19 -28.42 18.16
C ALA A 8 8.02 -27.52 19.05
N ARG A 9 8.68 -28.10 20.05
CA ARG A 9 9.57 -27.40 20.97
C ARG A 9 11.01 -27.63 20.53
N GLU A 10 11.86 -26.62 20.69
CA GLU A 10 13.30 -26.74 20.41
C GLU A 10 14.06 -26.33 21.67
N LEU A 11 15.10 -27.09 22.00
CA LEU A 11 16.11 -26.69 22.96
C LEU A 11 17.20 -25.91 22.22
N VAL A 12 17.44 -24.67 22.65
CA VAL A 12 18.49 -23.83 22.09
C VAL A 12 19.67 -23.80 23.06
N VAL A 13 20.81 -24.33 22.62
CA VAL A 13 22.06 -24.31 23.39
C VAL A 13 22.94 -23.19 22.84
N GLN A 14 23.25 -22.21 23.68
CA GLN A 14 24.09 -21.07 23.33
C GLN A 14 25.47 -21.24 23.95
N ASP A 15 26.49 -21.33 23.11
CA ASP A 15 27.89 -21.24 23.50
C ASP A 15 28.43 -19.89 23.04
N THR A 16 28.30 -18.91 23.93
CA THR A 16 28.72 -17.53 23.67
C THR A 16 30.23 -17.38 23.55
N PHE A 17 31.00 -18.32 24.12
CA PHE A 17 32.47 -18.26 24.06
C PHE A 17 32.98 -18.67 22.67
N ASN A 18 32.40 -19.73 22.09
CA ASN A 18 32.76 -20.18 20.74
C ASN A 18 31.91 -19.55 19.64
N GLY A 19 30.98 -18.64 19.99
CA GLY A 19 30.11 -17.98 19.02
C GLY A 19 29.15 -18.94 18.33
N THR A 20 28.71 -20.01 19.02
CA THR A 20 27.83 -21.02 18.41
C THR A 20 26.48 -21.11 19.09
N VAL A 21 25.44 -21.36 18.28
CA VAL A 21 24.08 -21.61 18.74
C VAL A 21 23.59 -22.89 18.09
N THR A 22 23.25 -23.88 18.90
CA THR A 22 22.78 -25.20 18.45
C THR A 22 21.30 -25.34 18.73
N PHE A 23 20.54 -25.73 17.70
CA PHE A 23 19.10 -25.93 17.76
C PHE A 23 18.80 -27.43 17.77
N LEU A 24 18.18 -27.89 18.85
CA LEU A 24 17.90 -29.31 19.11
C LEU A 24 16.38 -29.51 19.17
N PRO A 25 15.75 -30.12 18.14
CA PRO A 25 14.32 -30.38 18.15
C PRO A 25 13.93 -31.37 19.24
N LEU A 26 12.86 -31.07 19.98
CA LEU A 26 12.30 -31.92 21.04
C LEU A 26 10.99 -32.56 20.57
N GLU A 27 10.80 -33.82 20.95
CA GLU A 27 9.56 -34.58 20.80
C GLU A 27 9.05 -35.02 22.16
N GLU A 28 7.75 -34.86 22.37
CA GLU A 28 7.10 -35.32 23.60
C GLU A 28 6.61 -36.76 23.41
N ASN A 29 7.14 -37.67 24.24
CA ASN A 29 6.69 -39.06 24.22
C ASN A 29 5.29 -39.18 24.83
N THR A 30 4.66 -40.35 24.64
CA THR A 30 3.34 -40.69 25.21
C THR A 30 3.27 -40.58 26.75
N GLU A 31 4.41 -40.51 27.43
CA GLU A 31 4.54 -40.29 28.88
C GLU A 31 4.70 -38.80 29.28
N GLY A 32 4.68 -37.86 28.34
CA GLY A 32 4.92 -36.43 28.59
C GLY A 32 6.40 -36.04 28.80
N LYS A 33 7.34 -36.95 28.50
CA LYS A 33 8.79 -36.70 28.58
C LYS A 33 9.34 -36.24 27.23
N TYR A 34 10.21 -35.23 27.25
CA TYR A 34 10.86 -34.72 26.04
C TYR A 34 12.11 -35.52 25.68
N GLN A 35 12.22 -35.94 24.42
CA GLN A 35 13.42 -36.54 23.83
C GLN A 35 13.92 -35.71 22.66
N ILE A 36 15.25 -35.64 22.49
CA ILE A 36 15.87 -34.93 21.38
C ILE A 36 15.76 -35.78 20.11
N ARG A 37 15.20 -35.21 19.04
CA ARG A 37 15.20 -35.86 17.73
C ARG A 37 16.61 -35.81 17.15
N LYS A 38 17.05 -36.94 16.58
CA LYS A 38 18.35 -37.05 15.92
C LYS A 38 18.40 -36.37 14.54
N HIS A 39 17.25 -36.05 13.98
CA HIS A 39 17.12 -35.32 12.72
C HIS A 39 16.80 -33.84 12.97
N ASN A 40 17.04 -32.99 11.97
CA ASN A 40 16.80 -31.54 12.02
C ASN A 40 17.63 -30.75 13.04
N ILE A 41 18.73 -31.33 13.53
CA ILE A 41 19.71 -30.60 14.35
C ILE A 41 20.57 -29.74 13.43
N TYR A 42 20.66 -28.45 13.75
CA TYR A 42 21.55 -27.51 13.06
C TYR A 42 22.21 -26.55 14.06
N GLN A 43 23.38 -26.06 13.69
CA GLN A 43 24.20 -25.15 14.47
C GLN A 43 24.52 -23.94 13.61
N ILE A 44 24.34 -22.76 14.17
CA ILE A 44 24.81 -21.49 13.60
C ILE A 44 26.12 -21.16 14.30
N GLN A 45 27.17 -20.90 13.54
CA GLN A 45 28.49 -20.58 14.06
C GLN A 45 28.97 -19.23 13.50
N LEU A 46 29.41 -18.36 14.41
CA LEU A 46 30.08 -17.12 14.12
C LEU A 46 31.59 -17.30 14.39
N THR A 47 32.40 -17.23 13.35
CA THR A 47 33.85 -17.41 13.46
C THR A 47 34.56 -16.13 13.03
N HIS A 48 35.41 -15.61 13.91
CA HIS A 48 36.35 -14.54 13.58
C HIS A 48 37.45 -15.09 12.67
N ILE A 49 37.64 -14.48 11.50
CA ILE A 49 38.69 -14.90 10.56
C ILE A 49 39.97 -14.11 10.87
N LYS A 50 39.99 -12.80 10.54
CA LYS A 50 41.10 -11.87 10.75
C LYS A 50 40.59 -10.43 10.79
N ASP A 51 41.26 -9.55 11.54
CA ASP A 51 40.93 -8.12 11.65
C ASP A 51 39.45 -7.86 12.01
N GLU A 52 38.69 -7.17 11.16
CA GLU A 52 37.25 -6.91 11.32
C GLU A 52 36.38 -7.92 10.54
N GLU A 53 36.97 -8.98 9.99
CA GLU A 53 36.28 -9.97 9.16
C GLU A 53 35.72 -11.13 9.99
N TRP A 54 34.39 -11.23 9.97
CA TRP A 54 33.63 -12.29 10.62
C TRP A 54 32.93 -13.16 9.58
N SER A 55 32.81 -14.46 9.86
CA SER A 55 32.07 -15.40 9.02
C SER A 55 30.93 -16.04 9.80
N ILE A 56 29.78 -16.20 9.15
CA ILE A 56 28.63 -16.92 9.67
C ILE A 56 28.45 -18.18 8.83
N SER A 57 28.41 -19.34 9.48
CA SER A 57 28.15 -20.64 8.85
C SER A 57 26.99 -21.35 9.52
N ILE A 58 26.33 -22.25 8.77
CA ILE A 58 25.33 -23.18 9.30
C ILE A 58 25.85 -24.59 9.08
N ALA A 59 26.00 -25.34 10.16
CA ALA A 59 26.31 -26.76 10.13
C ALA A 59 25.04 -27.57 10.44
N VAL A 60 24.83 -28.67 9.72
CA VAL A 60 23.67 -29.56 9.92
C VAL A 60 24.20 -30.94 10.28
N SER A 61 23.69 -31.55 11.35
CA SER A 61 24.22 -32.83 11.86
C SER A 61 23.94 -34.03 10.95
N SER A 62 22.82 -34.02 10.20
CA SER A 62 22.52 -35.03 9.19
C SER A 62 21.65 -34.45 8.08
N ALA A 63 22.24 -34.22 6.91
CA ALA A 63 21.50 -33.75 5.74
C ALA A 63 20.58 -34.84 5.15
N GLU A 64 21.00 -36.10 5.23
CA GLU A 64 20.28 -37.26 4.67
C GLU A 64 18.97 -37.56 5.41
N HIS A 65 18.92 -37.28 6.71
CA HIS A 65 17.72 -37.47 7.55
C HIS A 65 16.94 -36.17 7.78
N TRP A 66 17.20 -35.12 7.01
CA TRP A 66 16.52 -33.84 7.19
C TRP A 66 15.04 -33.91 6.78
N PHE A 67 14.14 -33.76 7.75
CA PHE A 67 12.71 -33.63 7.49
C PHE A 67 12.35 -32.16 7.24
N SER A 68 11.52 -31.86 6.25
CA SER A 68 11.04 -30.48 6.05
C SER A 68 9.56 -30.47 5.73
N ASP A 69 8.79 -29.76 6.55
CA ASP A 69 7.39 -29.44 6.30
C ASP A 69 7.22 -28.02 5.70
N GLY A 70 8.31 -27.26 5.64
CA GLY A 70 8.38 -25.88 5.18
C GLY A 70 7.73 -24.87 6.12
N ILE A 71 7.35 -25.26 7.34
CA ILE A 71 6.71 -24.41 8.35
C ILE A 71 7.52 -24.40 9.64
N VAL A 72 7.58 -25.55 10.30
CA VAL A 72 8.30 -25.75 11.57
C VAL A 72 9.75 -26.12 11.26
N TYR A 73 9.93 -26.99 10.27
CA TYR A 73 11.23 -27.47 9.83
C TYR A 73 11.56 -26.90 8.45
N PRO A 74 12.41 -25.84 8.37
CA PRO A 74 12.72 -25.17 7.11
C PRO A 74 13.44 -26.10 6.14
N LYS A 75 13.40 -25.79 4.84
CA LYS A 75 14.19 -26.52 3.84
C LYS A 75 15.66 -26.19 4.00
N LEU A 76 16.56 -27.16 3.78
CA LEU A 76 18.01 -26.92 3.81
C LEU A 76 18.42 -25.79 2.86
N THR A 77 17.86 -25.76 1.66
CA THR A 77 18.11 -24.69 0.67
C THR A 77 17.68 -23.31 1.14
N TRP A 78 16.69 -23.22 2.03
CA TRP A 78 16.27 -21.96 2.63
C TRP A 78 17.24 -21.51 3.73
N LEU A 79 17.73 -22.44 4.55
CA LEU A 79 18.76 -22.12 5.55
C LEU A 79 20.02 -21.53 4.88
N GLU A 80 20.45 -22.16 3.78
CA GLU A 80 21.64 -21.72 3.04
C GLU A 80 21.42 -20.42 2.26
N ASN A 81 20.39 -20.35 1.41
CA ASN A 81 20.26 -19.25 0.45
C ASN A 81 19.50 -18.04 1.00
N GLU A 82 18.71 -18.21 2.07
CA GLU A 82 17.86 -17.16 2.61
C GLU A 82 18.25 -16.75 4.03
N LEU A 83 18.44 -17.71 4.94
CA LEU A 83 18.75 -17.41 6.34
C LEU A 83 20.16 -16.87 6.50
N LEU A 84 21.19 -17.54 5.96
CA LEU A 84 22.59 -17.11 6.07
C LEU A 84 22.81 -15.66 5.59
N PRO A 85 22.39 -15.27 4.36
CA PRO A 85 22.54 -13.89 3.91
C PRO A 85 21.77 -12.89 4.76
N LYS A 86 20.62 -13.27 5.32
CA LYS A 86 19.83 -12.41 6.23
C LYS A 86 20.52 -12.24 7.57
N LEU A 87 21.10 -13.29 8.15
CA LEU A 87 21.84 -13.22 9.40
C LEU A 87 23.07 -12.32 9.25
N ALA A 88 23.87 -12.52 8.19
CA ALA A 88 25.03 -11.67 7.90
C ALA A 88 24.64 -10.20 7.68
N LYS A 89 23.48 -9.96 7.06
CA LYS A 89 22.93 -8.61 6.93
C LYS A 89 22.47 -8.05 8.28
N TRP A 90 21.78 -8.83 9.10
CA TRP A 90 21.27 -8.38 10.41
C TRP A 90 22.36 -8.15 11.44
N SER A 91 23.47 -8.88 11.37
CA SER A 91 24.60 -8.72 12.30
C SER A 91 25.33 -7.38 12.16
N VAL A 92 25.19 -6.71 11.00
CA VAL A 92 25.80 -5.40 10.74
C VAL A 92 24.79 -4.25 10.72
N GLU A 93 23.48 -4.55 10.69
CA GLU A 93 22.41 -3.56 10.69
C GLU A 93 22.00 -3.20 12.13
N GLU A 94 22.40 -2.03 12.63
CA GLU A 94 21.74 -1.43 13.80
C GLU A 94 20.33 -1.00 13.42
N LYS A 95 19.35 -1.87 13.64
CA LYS A 95 17.93 -1.54 13.48
C LYS A 95 17.29 -1.28 14.83
N HIS A 96 17.26 -0.01 15.22
CA HIS A 96 16.14 0.47 16.02
C HIS A 96 14.89 0.42 15.15
N SER A 97 14.16 -0.70 15.18
CA SER A 97 12.86 -0.77 14.53
C SER A 97 11.92 0.22 15.22
N GLU A 98 11.45 1.23 14.48
CA GLU A 98 10.38 2.14 14.95
C GLU A 98 9.04 1.40 15.18
N PHE A 99 8.95 0.13 14.79
CA PHE A 99 7.75 -0.70 14.86
C PHE A 99 7.95 -1.91 15.77
N LYS A 100 6.86 -2.38 16.36
CA LYS A 100 6.84 -3.62 17.13
C LYS A 100 7.24 -4.85 16.30
N SER A 101 7.59 -5.93 17.01
CA SER A 101 7.90 -7.21 16.39
C SER A 101 6.73 -7.74 15.54
N THR A 102 7.07 -8.52 14.51
CA THR A 102 6.08 -9.07 13.58
C THR A 102 5.31 -10.22 14.23
N LEU A 103 3.97 -10.17 14.15
CA LEU A 103 3.04 -11.14 14.72
C LEU A 103 3.21 -11.27 16.25
N SER A 104 3.38 -10.14 16.93
CA SER A 104 3.63 -10.07 18.37
C SER A 104 2.39 -10.36 19.21
N LEU A 105 1.19 -10.18 18.66
CA LEU A 105 -0.07 -10.38 19.39
C LEU A 105 -0.68 -11.78 19.20
N ILE A 106 -0.09 -12.62 18.34
CA ILE A 106 -0.61 -13.96 18.06
C ILE A 106 0.51 -15.02 18.02
N PRO A 107 0.21 -16.30 18.30
CA PRO A 107 1.21 -17.36 18.21
C PRO A 107 1.71 -17.59 16.77
N VAL A 108 3.00 -17.30 16.52
CA VAL A 108 3.64 -17.39 15.18
C VAL A 108 3.52 -18.78 14.56
N ALA A 109 3.63 -19.85 15.37
CA ALA A 109 3.51 -21.22 14.90
C ALA A 109 2.10 -21.51 14.36
N LYS A 110 1.04 -21.14 15.11
CA LYS A 110 -0.35 -21.28 14.69
C LYS A 110 -0.61 -20.46 13.41
N TYR A 111 -0.10 -19.22 13.36
CA TYR A 111 -0.22 -18.36 12.18
C TYR A 111 0.36 -19.02 10.93
N SER A 112 1.56 -19.57 11.05
CA SER A 112 2.24 -20.16 9.91
C SER A 112 1.51 -21.39 9.38
N GLN A 113 0.88 -22.17 10.26
CA GLN A 113 0.02 -23.29 9.89
C GLN A 113 -1.26 -22.81 9.16
N VAL A 114 -2.07 -21.96 9.80
CA VAL A 114 -3.35 -21.47 9.25
C VAL A 114 -3.12 -20.75 7.92
N TYR A 115 -2.08 -19.92 7.83
CA TYR A 115 -1.72 -19.23 6.60
C TYR A 115 -1.42 -20.22 5.47
N LYS A 116 -0.69 -21.31 5.72
CA LYS A 116 -0.40 -22.32 4.68
C LYS A 116 -1.68 -23.02 4.23
N GLU A 117 -2.56 -23.38 5.16
CA GLU A 117 -3.83 -24.04 4.88
C GLU A 117 -4.73 -23.14 4.00
N LEU A 118 -4.91 -21.87 4.40
CA LEU A 118 -5.67 -20.91 3.62
C LEU A 118 -5.00 -20.61 2.28
N LYS A 119 -3.68 -20.46 2.24
CA LYS A 119 -2.95 -20.21 1.00
C LYS A 119 -3.17 -21.33 -0.02
N GLU A 120 -3.14 -22.58 0.42
CA GLU A 120 -3.41 -23.73 -0.45
C GLU A 120 -4.87 -23.75 -0.90
N LYS A 121 -5.82 -23.45 -0.01
CA LYS A 121 -7.26 -23.41 -0.30
C LYS A 121 -7.63 -22.33 -1.33
N TYR A 122 -7.03 -21.14 -1.23
CA TYR A 122 -7.37 -19.99 -2.07
C TYR A 122 -6.38 -19.73 -3.23
N LYS A 123 -5.39 -20.61 -3.46
CA LYS A 123 -4.40 -20.44 -4.54
C LYS A 123 -5.02 -20.31 -5.94
N GLU A 124 -6.16 -20.97 -6.17
CA GLU A 124 -6.84 -20.95 -7.47
C GLU A 124 -7.43 -19.58 -7.78
N MET A 125 -7.73 -18.76 -6.75
CA MET A 125 -8.20 -17.38 -6.91
C MET A 125 -7.20 -16.51 -7.70
N VAL A 126 -5.90 -16.81 -7.60
CA VAL A 126 -4.85 -16.13 -8.35
C VAL A 126 -5.01 -16.32 -9.86
N LYS A 127 -5.49 -17.49 -10.30
CA LYS A 127 -5.63 -17.83 -11.72
C LYS A 127 -6.86 -17.19 -12.37
N VAL A 128 -7.90 -16.95 -11.59
CA VAL A 128 -9.20 -16.44 -12.07
C VAL A 128 -9.45 -14.98 -11.70
N TRP A 129 -8.42 -14.27 -11.24
CA TRP A 129 -8.51 -12.89 -10.77
C TRP A 129 -8.99 -11.93 -11.88
N PRO A 130 -10.17 -11.29 -11.74
CA PRO A 130 -10.75 -10.44 -12.78
C PRO A 130 -10.31 -8.97 -12.67
N GLU A 131 -9.63 -8.59 -11.59
CA GLU A 131 -9.20 -7.21 -11.33
C GLU A 131 -7.86 -6.90 -12.01
N VAL A 132 -7.59 -5.61 -12.22
CA VAL A 132 -6.36 -5.12 -12.87
C VAL A 132 -5.11 -5.18 -11.98
N THR A 133 -5.29 -5.54 -10.71
CA THR A 133 -4.22 -5.63 -9.72
C THR A 133 -3.44 -6.93 -9.84
N ASP A 134 -2.25 -6.97 -9.23
CA ASP A 134 -1.42 -8.18 -9.18
C ASP A 134 -2.09 -9.25 -8.30
N PRO A 135 -2.56 -10.37 -8.87
CA PRO A 135 -3.30 -11.38 -8.11
C PRO A 135 -2.44 -12.06 -7.05
N GLU A 136 -1.16 -12.31 -7.30
CA GLU A 136 -0.30 -12.98 -6.32
C GLU A 136 -0.08 -12.09 -5.11
N LYS A 137 0.07 -10.79 -5.32
CA LYS A 137 0.21 -9.85 -4.22
C LYS A 137 -1.08 -9.73 -3.41
N PHE A 138 -2.21 -9.45 -4.04
CA PHE A 138 -3.45 -9.11 -3.34
C PHE A 138 -4.12 -10.33 -2.71
N VAL A 139 -4.15 -11.48 -3.40
CA VAL A 139 -4.75 -12.70 -2.83
C VAL A 139 -4.00 -13.16 -1.59
N TYR A 140 -2.66 -13.21 -1.64
CA TYR A 140 -1.89 -13.68 -0.50
C TYR A 140 -1.78 -12.65 0.63
N GLU A 141 -1.97 -11.36 0.34
CA GLU A 141 -2.13 -10.32 1.36
C GLU A 141 -3.41 -10.54 2.17
N ASP A 142 -4.57 -10.70 1.51
CA ASP A 142 -5.85 -10.95 2.21
C ASP A 142 -5.87 -12.31 2.92
N VAL A 143 -5.24 -13.36 2.36
CA VAL A 143 -5.08 -14.66 3.03
C VAL A 143 -4.26 -14.51 4.33
N ALA A 144 -3.20 -13.71 4.31
CA ALA A 144 -2.39 -13.45 5.50
C ALA A 144 -3.15 -12.65 6.56
N ILE A 145 -3.94 -11.65 6.15
CA ILE A 145 -4.79 -10.87 7.06
C ILE A 145 -5.88 -11.77 7.67
N ALA A 146 -6.54 -12.62 6.86
CA ALA A 146 -7.54 -13.56 7.33
C ALA A 146 -6.96 -14.55 8.36
N ALA A 147 -5.78 -15.13 8.08
CA ALA A 147 -5.09 -16.01 9.03
C ALA A 147 -4.81 -15.32 10.37
N TYR A 148 -4.38 -14.06 10.32
CA TYR A 148 -4.13 -13.25 11.51
C TYR A 148 -5.39 -13.05 12.35
N LEU A 149 -6.48 -12.61 11.72
CA LEU A 149 -7.75 -12.32 12.39
C LEU A 149 -8.39 -13.59 12.98
N LEU A 150 -8.38 -14.71 12.26
CA LEU A 150 -8.94 -15.97 12.74
C LEU A 150 -8.27 -16.44 14.03
N ILE A 151 -6.93 -16.31 14.11
CA ILE A 151 -6.17 -16.68 15.31
C ILE A 151 -6.38 -15.68 16.41
N LEU A 152 -6.35 -14.38 16.11
CA LEU A 152 -6.63 -13.33 17.08
C LEU A 152 -7.98 -13.57 17.78
N TRP A 153 -9.00 -13.88 16.99
CA TRP A 153 -10.34 -14.17 17.49
C TRP A 153 -10.44 -15.52 18.21
N GLU A 154 -9.68 -16.53 17.79
CA GLU A 154 -9.60 -17.80 18.49
C GLU A 154 -9.00 -17.66 19.88
N GLU A 155 -7.89 -16.92 20.02
CA GLU A 155 -7.27 -16.68 21.32
C GLU A 155 -8.18 -15.81 22.19
N GLU A 156 -8.85 -14.78 21.64
CA GLU A 156 -9.87 -14.01 22.36
C GLU A 156 -11.02 -14.91 22.89
N ARG A 157 -11.51 -15.84 22.06
CA ARG A 157 -12.57 -16.78 22.48
C ARG A 157 -12.09 -17.67 23.62
N LYS A 158 -10.84 -18.16 23.58
CA LYS A 158 -10.26 -18.97 24.65
C LYS A 158 -10.13 -18.18 25.95
N GLU A 159 -9.63 -16.95 25.87
CA GLU A 159 -9.50 -16.05 27.03
C GLU A 159 -10.85 -15.76 27.68
N LYS A 160 -11.90 -15.53 26.88
CA LYS A 160 -13.25 -15.20 27.36
C LYS A 160 -14.15 -16.41 27.61
N GLY A 161 -13.69 -17.63 27.33
CA GLY A 161 -14.49 -18.85 27.45
C GLY A 161 -15.70 -18.92 26.49
N LEU A 162 -15.57 -18.32 25.30
CA LEU A 162 -16.64 -18.24 24.30
C LEU A 162 -16.56 -19.38 23.29
N SER A 163 -17.70 -19.99 22.96
CA SER A 163 -17.79 -21.04 21.92
C SER A 163 -18.23 -20.49 20.55
N LYS A 164 -19.00 -19.40 20.55
CA LYS A 164 -19.52 -18.76 19.33
C LYS A 164 -18.40 -17.98 18.61
N LYS A 165 -18.33 -18.10 17.29
CA LYS A 165 -17.47 -17.25 16.44
C LYS A 165 -17.99 -15.80 16.45
N GLN A 166 -17.06 -14.87 16.38
CA GLN A 166 -17.32 -13.43 16.32
C GLN A 166 -18.10 -13.05 15.06
N SER A 167 -18.79 -11.92 15.14
CA SER A 167 -19.35 -11.20 14.01
C SER A 167 -18.48 -10.00 13.65
N PHE A 168 -18.39 -9.64 12.37
CA PHE A 168 -17.65 -8.50 11.89
C PHE A 168 -18.38 -7.72 10.78
N VAL A 169 -17.95 -6.48 10.57
CA VAL A 169 -18.24 -5.72 9.36
C VAL A 169 -16.94 -5.12 8.84
N ASP A 170 -16.62 -5.36 7.57
CA ASP A 170 -15.46 -4.74 6.90
C ASP A 170 -15.90 -3.48 6.16
N LEU A 171 -15.40 -2.33 6.60
CA LEU A 171 -15.80 -1.01 6.14
C LEU A 171 -14.77 -0.47 5.14
N GLY A 172 -15.19 -0.28 3.90
CA GLY A 172 -14.30 -0.05 2.77
C GLY A 172 -13.66 -1.34 2.26
N CYS A 173 -14.45 -2.42 2.15
CA CYS A 173 -13.95 -3.77 1.87
C CYS A 173 -13.37 -3.97 0.45
N GLY A 174 -13.55 -2.99 -0.45
CA GLY A 174 -12.98 -2.97 -1.79
C GLY A 174 -13.30 -4.22 -2.61
N ASN A 175 -12.29 -5.08 -2.82
CA ASN A 175 -12.46 -6.31 -3.59
C ASN A 175 -13.34 -7.36 -2.87
N GLY A 176 -13.52 -7.26 -1.55
CA GLY A 176 -14.34 -8.19 -0.76
C GLY A 176 -13.72 -9.58 -0.51
N LEU A 177 -12.48 -9.83 -0.91
CA LEU A 177 -11.81 -11.13 -0.76
C LEU A 177 -11.58 -11.49 0.71
N LEU A 178 -11.19 -10.53 1.55
CA LEU A 178 -11.04 -10.77 2.99
C LEU A 178 -12.36 -11.26 3.61
N VAL A 179 -13.48 -10.60 3.26
CA VAL A 179 -14.82 -10.99 3.69
C VAL A 179 -15.15 -12.40 3.20
N HIS A 180 -14.92 -12.68 1.92
CA HIS A 180 -15.15 -14.00 1.32
C HIS A 180 -14.40 -15.11 2.05
N ILE A 181 -13.10 -14.91 2.34
CA ILE A 181 -12.28 -15.89 3.06
C ILE A 181 -12.85 -16.12 4.46
N LEU A 182 -13.09 -15.05 5.24
CA LEU A 182 -13.57 -15.17 6.62
C LEU A 182 -14.97 -15.82 6.70
N SER A 183 -15.88 -15.48 5.78
CA SER A 183 -17.19 -16.11 5.69
C SER A 183 -17.11 -17.61 5.39
N ASN A 184 -16.25 -18.00 4.45
CA ASN A 184 -16.01 -19.42 4.14
C ASN A 184 -15.28 -20.19 5.25
N GLU A 185 -14.56 -19.50 6.14
CA GLU A 185 -14.03 -20.07 7.38
C GLU A 185 -15.08 -20.07 8.51
N GLY A 186 -16.34 -19.78 8.21
CA GLY A 186 -17.50 -19.87 9.09
C GLY A 186 -17.69 -18.67 10.02
N VAL A 187 -17.16 -17.51 9.66
CA VAL A 187 -17.38 -16.24 10.38
C VAL A 187 -18.41 -15.41 9.59
N ASN A 188 -19.68 -15.53 9.96
CA ASN A 188 -20.80 -14.90 9.24
C ASN A 188 -20.81 -13.39 9.45
N SER A 189 -20.70 -12.63 8.36
CA SER A 189 -20.46 -11.17 8.39
C SER A 189 -20.60 -10.56 7.01
N ARG A 190 -20.51 -9.22 6.93
CA ARG A 190 -20.65 -8.47 5.67
C ARG A 190 -19.52 -7.48 5.42
N GLY A 191 -19.27 -7.19 4.15
CA GLY A 191 -18.42 -6.09 3.71
C GLY A 191 -19.24 -4.98 3.10
N ILE A 192 -18.88 -3.73 3.39
CA ILE A 192 -19.53 -2.55 2.82
C ILE A 192 -18.47 -1.73 2.09
N ASP A 193 -18.72 -1.44 0.81
CA ASP A 193 -17.88 -0.52 0.03
C ASP A 193 -18.76 0.42 -0.77
N VAL A 194 -18.28 1.63 -1.03
CA VAL A 194 -18.97 2.60 -1.90
C VAL A 194 -19.06 2.13 -3.35
N ARG A 195 -18.21 1.18 -3.76
CA ARG A 195 -18.16 0.66 -5.13
C ARG A 195 -18.17 -0.86 -5.16
N ARG A 196 -19.10 -1.41 -5.96
CA ARG A 196 -19.05 -2.82 -6.33
C ARG A 196 -17.84 -3.10 -7.23
N ARG A 197 -17.11 -4.19 -6.98
CA ARG A 197 -16.00 -4.68 -7.84
C ARG A 197 -16.45 -5.88 -8.67
N LYS A 198 -15.75 -6.16 -9.78
CA LYS A 198 -16.15 -7.24 -10.70
C LYS A 198 -16.00 -8.61 -10.05
N ILE A 199 -15.00 -8.75 -9.18
CA ILE A 199 -14.78 -9.99 -8.44
C ILE A 199 -15.96 -10.38 -7.52
N TRP A 200 -16.82 -9.42 -7.14
CA TRP A 200 -17.98 -9.73 -6.29
C TRP A 200 -18.94 -10.72 -6.95
N ASP A 201 -19.03 -10.71 -8.28
CA ASP A 201 -19.90 -11.63 -9.04
C ASP A 201 -19.41 -13.08 -9.03
N MET A 202 -18.16 -13.30 -8.58
CA MET A 202 -17.56 -14.64 -8.47
C MET A 202 -17.77 -15.28 -7.09
N TYR A 203 -18.20 -14.51 -6.09
CA TYR A 203 -18.36 -15.03 -4.74
C TYR A 203 -19.69 -15.75 -4.56
N GLY A 204 -19.67 -16.81 -3.73
CA GLY A 204 -20.84 -17.60 -3.40
C GLY A 204 -21.79 -16.91 -2.41
N PRO A 205 -22.96 -17.52 -2.14
CA PRO A 205 -24.00 -16.94 -1.29
C PRO A 205 -23.58 -16.71 0.16
N GLU A 206 -22.53 -17.39 0.64
CA GLU A 206 -21.97 -17.18 1.98
C GLU A 206 -21.34 -15.78 2.14
N THR A 207 -20.96 -15.13 1.03
CA THR A 207 -20.26 -13.85 1.03
C THR A 207 -21.24 -12.70 0.86
N HIS A 208 -21.44 -11.95 1.94
CA HIS A 208 -22.38 -10.83 1.96
C HIS A 208 -21.62 -9.51 1.72
N LEU A 209 -21.87 -8.87 0.58
CA LEU A 209 -21.24 -7.60 0.19
C LEU A 209 -22.29 -6.57 -0.22
N GLU A 210 -22.16 -5.36 0.31
CA GLU A 210 -23.11 -4.26 0.13
C GLU A 210 -22.41 -3.07 -0.55
N GLU A 211 -22.99 -2.60 -1.65
CA GLU A 211 -22.55 -1.36 -2.30
C GLU A 211 -23.25 -0.17 -1.63
N CYS A 212 -22.63 0.42 -0.60
CA CYS A 212 -23.19 1.53 0.17
C CYS A 212 -22.12 2.56 0.55
N THR A 213 -22.51 3.83 0.52
CA THR A 213 -21.64 4.92 0.98
C THR A 213 -21.65 4.99 2.50
N ILE A 214 -20.51 4.76 3.14
CA ILE A 214 -20.38 4.87 4.59
C ILE A 214 -20.20 6.34 4.95
N MET A 215 -21.21 6.92 5.60
CA MET A 215 -21.17 8.28 6.13
C MET A 215 -20.95 8.24 7.65
N PRO A 216 -19.90 8.89 8.19
CA PRO A 216 -19.67 8.99 9.62
C PRO A 216 -20.81 9.74 10.32
N GLY A 217 -21.71 8.97 10.93
CA GLY A 217 -22.94 9.45 11.54
C GLY A 217 -23.73 8.30 12.16
N ASP A 218 -24.81 8.64 12.86
CA ASP A 218 -25.62 7.65 13.60
C ASP A 218 -26.29 6.61 12.67
N SER A 219 -26.38 6.88 11.37
CA SER A 219 -26.96 5.97 10.37
C SER A 219 -26.07 4.75 10.06
N HIS A 220 -24.80 4.76 10.43
CA HIS A 220 -23.84 3.68 10.15
C HIS A 220 -23.20 3.14 11.43
N LEU A 221 -24.06 2.82 12.41
CA LEU A 221 -23.68 2.12 13.64
C LEU A 221 -24.00 0.63 13.55
N PHE A 222 -23.22 -0.19 14.25
CA PHE A 222 -23.27 -1.64 14.20
C PHE A 222 -23.35 -2.25 15.61
N PRO A 223 -24.43 -2.01 16.37
CA PRO A 223 -24.52 -2.39 17.79
C PRO A 223 -24.45 -3.91 18.03
N GLU A 224 -24.86 -4.70 17.04
CA GLU A 224 -24.89 -6.17 17.09
C GLU A 224 -23.58 -6.84 16.67
N VAL A 225 -22.55 -6.05 16.31
CA VAL A 225 -21.32 -6.55 15.70
C VAL A 225 -20.17 -6.52 16.69
N ASP A 226 -19.44 -7.63 16.79
CA ASP A 226 -18.29 -7.76 17.69
C ASP A 226 -17.07 -6.98 17.19
N TRP A 227 -16.83 -6.96 15.87
CA TRP A 227 -15.63 -6.38 15.27
C TRP A 227 -15.91 -5.49 14.05
N LEU A 228 -15.29 -4.30 14.02
CA LEU A 228 -15.17 -3.51 12.79
C LEU A 228 -13.78 -3.66 12.19
N ILE A 229 -13.72 -3.97 10.90
CA ILE A 229 -12.47 -4.11 10.15
C ILE A 229 -12.35 -2.92 9.20
N GLY A 230 -11.16 -2.33 9.16
CA GLY A 230 -10.73 -1.37 8.15
C GLY A 230 -9.45 -1.85 7.48
N ASN A 231 -9.56 -2.79 6.55
CA ASN A 231 -8.43 -3.27 5.76
C ASN A 231 -8.16 -2.29 4.61
N HIS A 232 -7.13 -1.46 4.72
CA HIS A 232 -6.80 -0.48 3.69
C HIS A 232 -7.97 0.47 3.35
N SER A 233 -8.75 0.83 4.38
CA SER A 233 -10.03 1.54 4.30
C SER A 233 -9.94 3.04 3.96
N ASP A 234 -8.84 3.50 3.35
CA ASP A 234 -8.63 4.88 2.89
C ASP A 234 -9.11 5.95 3.89
N GLU A 235 -10.06 6.81 3.49
CA GLU A 235 -10.61 7.92 4.29
C GLU A 235 -11.38 7.48 5.53
N LEU A 236 -11.83 6.22 5.58
CA LEU A 236 -12.53 5.66 6.74
C LEU A 236 -11.58 5.24 7.85
N THR A 237 -10.28 5.08 7.56
CA THR A 237 -9.28 4.62 8.55
C THR A 237 -9.38 5.32 9.92
N PRO A 238 -9.40 6.66 10.03
CA PRO A 238 -9.56 7.33 11.33
C PRO A 238 -10.98 7.24 11.90
N TRP A 239 -12.00 6.95 11.08
CA TRP A 239 -13.38 6.81 11.51
C TRP A 239 -13.69 5.44 12.11
N ILE A 240 -12.99 4.37 11.71
CA ILE A 240 -13.27 3.01 12.21
C ILE A 240 -13.25 2.93 13.75
N PRO A 241 -12.25 3.48 14.49
CA PRO A 241 -12.27 3.46 15.95
C PRO A 241 -13.45 4.27 16.53
N VAL A 242 -13.85 5.35 15.87
CA VAL A 242 -14.99 6.19 16.29
C VAL A 242 -16.31 5.42 16.12
N ILE A 243 -16.49 4.78 14.96
CA ILE A 243 -17.68 3.97 14.68
C ILE A 243 -17.76 2.80 15.66
N ALA A 244 -16.65 2.12 15.95
CA ALA A 244 -16.61 1.04 16.93
C ALA A 244 -16.96 1.55 18.35
N ALA A 245 -16.43 2.71 18.74
CA ALA A 245 -16.75 3.32 20.04
C ALA A 245 -18.22 3.67 20.21
N ARG A 246 -18.87 4.14 19.13
CA ARG A 246 -20.27 4.56 19.14
C ARG A 246 -21.26 3.45 18.85
N SER A 247 -20.82 2.35 18.25
CA SER A 247 -21.69 1.22 17.93
C SER A 247 -22.09 0.43 19.17
N SER A 248 -21.12 0.03 19.99
CA SER A 248 -21.37 -0.66 21.26
C SER A 248 -20.14 -0.60 22.16
N TYR A 249 -20.33 -0.63 23.47
CA TYR A 249 -19.23 -0.68 24.44
C TYR A 249 -18.31 -1.89 24.22
N SER A 250 -18.87 -3.03 23.83
CA SER A 250 -18.14 -4.28 23.56
C SER A 250 -17.58 -4.38 22.14
N CYS A 251 -17.91 -3.45 21.24
CA CYS A 251 -17.44 -3.49 19.86
C CYS A 251 -15.94 -3.20 19.79
N CYS A 252 -15.21 -4.11 19.17
CA CYS A 252 -13.77 -4.05 18.91
C CYS A 252 -13.49 -3.50 17.52
N TYR A 253 -12.25 -3.11 17.26
CA TYR A 253 -11.82 -2.78 15.90
C TYR A 253 -10.45 -3.31 15.53
N PHE A 254 -10.25 -3.51 14.23
CA PHE A 254 -8.98 -3.73 13.58
C PHE A 254 -8.85 -2.75 12.41
N VAL A 255 -7.73 -2.03 12.31
CA VAL A 255 -7.42 -1.19 11.14
C VAL A 255 -6.03 -1.50 10.63
N LEU A 256 -5.90 -1.54 9.30
CA LEU A 256 -4.63 -1.64 8.58
C LEU A 256 -4.44 -0.39 7.70
N PRO A 257 -3.87 0.69 8.26
CA PRO A 257 -3.77 1.97 7.58
C PRO A 257 -2.84 1.93 6.35
N CYS A 258 -3.33 2.39 5.19
CA CYS A 258 -2.48 2.58 4.00
C CYS A 258 -2.43 4.02 3.50
N CYS A 259 -3.56 4.71 3.40
CA CYS A 259 -3.62 6.08 2.90
C CYS A 259 -3.69 7.09 4.04
N PHE A 260 -3.12 8.27 3.83
CA PHE A 260 -2.95 9.29 4.86
C PHE A 260 -4.13 10.25 4.85
N PHE A 261 -5.20 9.89 5.55
CA PHE A 261 -6.42 10.69 5.67
C PHE A 261 -6.65 11.12 7.12
N ASP A 262 -6.96 12.39 7.34
CA ASP A 262 -7.58 12.87 8.57
C ASP A 262 -9.11 12.78 8.41
N PHE A 263 -9.87 13.20 9.42
CA PHE A 263 -11.33 13.21 9.36
C PHE A 263 -11.91 14.11 8.25
N HIS A 264 -11.17 15.14 7.82
CA HIS A 264 -11.54 16.10 6.77
C HIS A 264 -10.46 16.13 5.67
N GLY A 265 -10.28 15.00 4.96
CA GLY A 265 -9.42 14.91 3.80
C GLY A 265 -8.01 14.42 4.11
N LYS A 266 -6.99 14.90 3.38
CA LYS A 266 -5.63 14.36 3.51
C LYS A 266 -4.97 14.77 4.83
N TYR A 267 -4.35 13.80 5.49
CA TYR A 267 -3.57 14.03 6.69
C TYR A 267 -2.34 14.89 6.38
N SER A 268 -2.22 16.01 7.09
CA SER A 268 -1.09 16.93 6.96
C SER A 268 -0.06 16.61 8.04
N ARG A 269 1.14 16.25 7.58
CA ARG A 269 2.28 15.95 8.45
C ARG A 269 2.61 17.16 9.33
N ARG A 270 2.77 16.93 10.63
CA ARG A 270 3.02 17.96 11.64
C ARG A 270 4.48 18.02 12.08
N GLN A 271 5.23 16.92 11.95
CA GLN A 271 6.60 16.84 12.46
C GLN A 271 7.56 16.19 11.46
N SER A 272 8.76 16.76 11.29
CA SER A 272 9.76 16.22 10.36
C SER A 272 10.61 15.07 10.92
N LYS A 273 10.53 14.80 12.24
CA LYS A 273 11.43 13.87 12.95
C LYS A 273 11.14 12.39 12.71
N LYS A 274 9.90 12.00 12.42
CA LYS A 274 9.48 10.60 12.19
C LYS A 274 9.11 10.36 10.75
N THR A 275 9.16 9.12 10.25
CA THR A 275 8.62 8.82 8.92
C THR A 275 7.14 9.24 8.82
N GLN A 276 6.66 9.61 7.62
CA GLN A 276 5.25 9.99 7.43
C GLN A 276 4.30 8.87 7.85
N TYR A 277 4.69 7.60 7.61
CA TYR A 277 3.89 6.45 8.01
C TYR A 277 3.82 6.28 9.53
N ARG A 278 4.95 6.36 10.24
CA ARG A 278 4.97 6.28 11.71
C ARG A 278 4.15 7.40 12.35
N GLU A 279 4.31 8.63 11.87
CA GLU A 279 3.51 9.75 12.37
C GLU A 279 2.01 9.54 12.13
N TYR A 280 1.64 8.98 10.97
CA TYR A 280 0.24 8.68 10.68
C TYR A 280 -0.31 7.57 11.58
N LEU A 281 0.47 6.51 11.84
CA LEU A 281 0.09 5.47 12.80
C LEU A 281 -0.09 6.04 14.21
N ASP A 282 0.80 6.94 14.65
CA ASP A 282 0.66 7.64 15.94
C ASP A 282 -0.66 8.42 16.00
N PHE A 283 -1.03 9.09 14.90
CA PHE A 283 -2.31 9.77 14.80
C PHE A 283 -3.49 8.79 14.92
N VAL A 284 -3.53 7.70 14.16
CA VAL A 284 -4.63 6.73 14.22
C VAL A 284 -4.70 6.07 15.60
N SER A 285 -3.55 5.77 16.22
CA SER A 285 -3.47 5.29 17.60
C SER A 285 -4.05 6.31 18.59
N GLN A 286 -3.73 7.59 18.42
CA GLN A 286 -4.33 8.66 19.24
C GLN A 286 -5.85 8.73 19.07
N VAL A 287 -6.38 8.48 17.87
CA VAL A 287 -7.84 8.39 17.69
C VAL A 287 -8.42 7.25 18.52
N GLY A 288 -7.82 6.06 18.46
CA GLY A 288 -8.25 4.91 19.28
C GLY A 288 -8.20 5.18 20.78
N LEU A 289 -7.15 5.85 21.27
CA LEU A 289 -7.02 6.26 22.68
C LEU A 289 -8.12 7.25 23.09
N VAL A 290 -8.42 8.25 22.26
CA VAL A 290 -9.52 9.20 22.50
C VAL A 290 -10.88 8.50 22.47
N CYS A 291 -11.03 7.48 21.63
CA CYS A 291 -12.20 6.61 21.60
C CYS A 291 -12.30 5.68 22.82
N GLY A 292 -11.36 5.80 23.77
CA GLY A 292 -11.33 5.07 25.03
C GLY A 292 -10.96 3.60 24.86
N PHE A 293 -10.18 3.27 23.85
CA PHE A 293 -9.62 1.92 23.67
C PHE A 293 -8.20 1.82 24.21
N HIS A 294 -7.86 0.65 24.73
CA HIS A 294 -6.46 0.23 24.82
C HIS A 294 -6.00 -0.18 23.42
N VAL A 295 -5.16 0.66 22.80
CA VAL A 295 -4.72 0.46 21.42
C VAL A 295 -3.47 -0.41 21.40
N GLU A 296 -3.61 -1.59 20.84
CA GLU A 296 -2.50 -2.49 20.54
C GLU A 296 -2.04 -2.27 19.09
N GLU A 297 -0.74 -2.46 18.87
CA GLU A 297 -0.09 -2.33 17.56
C GLU A 297 0.58 -3.67 17.26
N ASP A 298 0.50 -4.12 16.00
CA ASP A 298 1.23 -5.30 15.54
C ASP A 298 1.69 -5.14 14.09
N CYS A 299 2.77 -5.82 13.74
CA CYS A 299 3.27 -5.90 12.37
C CYS A 299 2.80 -7.20 11.71
N LEU A 300 2.04 -7.11 10.62
CA LEU A 300 1.57 -8.26 9.86
C LEU A 300 2.65 -8.82 8.92
N ARG A 301 2.57 -10.11 8.63
CA ARG A 301 3.45 -10.78 7.64
C ARG A 301 2.80 -10.77 6.24
N ILE A 302 2.72 -9.59 5.64
CA ILE A 302 2.13 -9.34 4.31
C ILE A 302 3.15 -8.73 3.32
N PRO A 303 2.95 -8.85 2.00
CA PRO A 303 3.83 -8.26 0.97
C PRO A 303 3.63 -6.73 0.79
N SER A 304 3.58 -5.99 1.90
CA SER A 304 3.39 -4.53 1.94
C SER A 304 4.40 -3.84 2.85
N THR A 305 4.76 -2.61 2.48
CA THR A 305 5.53 -1.70 3.36
C THR A 305 4.65 -1.09 4.44
N LYS A 306 3.33 -1.05 4.22
CA LYS A 306 2.32 -0.52 5.13
C LYS A 306 1.59 -1.68 5.79
N ARG A 307 2.31 -2.36 6.70
CA ARG A 307 1.93 -3.64 7.32
C ARG A 307 1.63 -3.55 8.81
N VAL A 308 1.58 -2.35 9.37
CA VAL A 308 1.30 -2.15 10.79
C VAL A 308 -0.20 -2.00 10.97
N CYS A 309 -0.79 -2.88 11.78
CA CYS A 309 -2.19 -2.81 12.16
C CYS A 309 -2.35 -2.25 13.58
N LEU A 310 -3.51 -1.65 13.84
CA LEU A 310 -3.92 -1.13 15.14
C LEU A 310 -5.23 -1.78 15.56
N ILE A 311 -5.29 -2.20 16.82
CA ILE A 311 -6.35 -3.04 17.35
C ILE A 311 -6.86 -2.43 18.66
N GLY A 312 -8.18 -2.28 18.79
CA GLY A 312 -8.83 -1.88 20.03
C GLY A 312 -9.76 -2.98 20.53
N LYS A 313 -9.33 -3.76 21.52
CA LYS A 313 -10.13 -4.84 22.14
C LYS A 313 -10.82 -4.42 23.44
N ASN A 314 -10.10 -3.67 24.28
CA ASN A 314 -10.51 -3.36 25.65
C ASN A 314 -10.74 -1.85 25.83
N ARG A 315 -11.64 -1.49 26.73
CA ARG A 315 -11.91 -0.09 27.08
C ARG A 315 -10.98 0.38 28.21
N THR A 316 -10.60 1.65 28.18
CA THR A 316 -9.79 2.31 29.24
C THR A 316 -10.65 2.93 30.34
N TYR A 317 -11.97 2.79 30.24
CA TYR A 317 -12.95 3.42 31.09
C TYR A 317 -14.09 2.44 31.38
N SER A 318 -14.87 2.70 32.44
CA SER A 318 -16.02 1.86 32.83
C SER A 318 -17.30 2.22 32.05
N PRO A 319 -18.29 1.32 31.89
CA PRO A 319 -19.49 1.60 31.09
C PRO A 319 -20.25 2.87 31.49
N VAL A 320 -20.22 3.27 32.77
CA VAL A 320 -20.90 4.48 33.27
C VAL A 320 -20.30 5.78 32.71
N GLN A 321 -19.07 5.73 32.19
CA GLN A 321 -18.37 6.90 31.62
C GLN A 321 -18.58 7.05 30.11
N CYS A 322 -19.36 6.17 29.45
CA CYS A 322 -19.61 6.23 28.00
C CYS A 322 -20.02 7.62 27.49
N ALA A 323 -20.96 8.28 28.17
CA ALA A 323 -21.42 9.61 27.78
C ALA A 323 -20.33 10.69 27.89
N VAL A 324 -19.39 10.54 28.82
CA VAL A 324 -18.26 11.48 28.98
C VAL A 324 -17.26 11.27 27.84
N ILE A 325 -16.92 10.01 27.54
CA ILE A 325 -16.00 9.67 26.45
C ILE A 325 -16.60 10.07 25.10
N ASP A 326 -17.90 9.87 24.87
CA ASP A 326 -18.52 10.30 23.61
C ASP A 326 -18.46 11.82 23.38
N LYS A 327 -18.58 12.62 24.46
CA LYS A 327 -18.34 14.07 24.40
C LYS A 327 -16.90 14.39 24.03
N GLN A 328 -15.93 13.67 24.60
CA GLN A 328 -14.51 13.84 24.28
C GLN A 328 -14.19 13.47 22.82
N ILE A 329 -14.76 12.37 22.31
CA ILE A 329 -14.65 11.98 20.90
C ILE A 329 -15.21 13.09 20.01
N THR A 330 -16.41 13.58 20.31
CA THR A 330 -17.04 14.68 19.57
C THR A 330 -16.15 15.92 19.56
N GLN A 331 -15.62 16.34 20.72
CA GLN A 331 -14.76 17.52 20.82
C GLN A 331 -13.46 17.35 20.04
N TYR A 332 -12.83 16.17 20.11
CA TYR A 332 -11.59 15.89 19.39
C TYR A 332 -11.76 15.92 17.86
N ILE A 333 -12.87 15.36 17.37
CA ILE A 333 -13.28 15.41 15.97
C ILE A 333 -13.46 16.87 15.52
N HIS A 334 -14.17 17.69 16.30
CA HIS A 334 -14.36 19.12 15.97
C HIS A 334 -13.04 19.92 15.98
N ASN A 335 -12.15 19.67 16.95
CA ASN A 335 -10.85 20.35 17.03
C ASN A 335 -9.89 20.02 15.86
N ARG A 336 -10.21 18.99 15.08
CA ARG A 336 -9.49 18.59 13.86
C ARG A 336 -10.00 19.30 12.60
N GLN A 337 -11.10 20.06 12.68
CA GLN A 337 -11.52 20.89 11.56
C GLN A 337 -10.44 21.92 11.25
N PRO A 338 -10.10 22.14 9.96
CA PRO A 338 -9.24 23.25 9.59
C PRO A 338 -9.87 24.54 10.13
N CYS A 339 -9.14 25.30 10.94
CA CYS A 339 -9.49 26.67 11.20
C CYS A 339 -9.50 27.35 9.82
N ALA A 340 -10.68 27.62 9.27
CA ALA A 340 -10.81 28.44 8.08
C ALA A 340 -10.00 29.70 8.38
N LEU A 341 -8.94 29.94 7.61
CA LEU A 341 -8.19 31.18 7.64
C LEU A 341 -9.21 32.30 7.58
N VAL A 342 -9.46 32.92 8.74
CA VAL A 342 -10.10 34.23 8.80
C VAL A 342 -9.13 35.12 8.07
N SER A 343 -9.39 35.26 6.78
CA SER A 343 -8.90 36.36 5.98
C SER A 343 -9.66 37.57 6.53
N HIS A 344 -9.23 38.06 7.70
CA HIS A 344 -9.53 39.41 8.09
C HIS A 344 -8.79 40.27 7.07
N ASP A 345 -9.51 40.61 6.01
CA ASP A 345 -9.19 41.70 5.13
C ASP A 345 -9.18 42.97 6.00
N ARG A 346 -8.04 43.21 6.68
CA ARG A 346 -7.73 44.50 7.29
C ARG A 346 -7.44 45.48 6.15
N ARG A 347 -8.49 45.85 5.42
CA ARG A 347 -8.54 47.19 4.82
C ARG A 347 -9.01 48.14 5.89
N THR A 348 -8.01 48.65 6.60
CA THR A 348 -8.08 49.90 7.35
C THR A 348 -8.59 51.01 6.44
N GLY A 349 -9.88 51.32 6.58
CA GLY A 349 -10.49 52.57 6.17
C GLY A 349 -10.98 53.29 7.42
N LEU A 350 -10.18 54.24 7.90
CA LEU A 350 -10.60 55.23 8.87
C LEU A 350 -11.80 56.00 8.32
N ASN A 351 -12.87 56.13 9.12
CA ASN A 351 -13.57 57.40 9.31
C ASN A 351 -14.50 57.34 10.53
N HIS A 352 -14.25 58.26 11.45
CA HIS A 352 -15.10 58.69 12.55
C HIS A 352 -16.41 59.32 12.04
N ASN A 353 -17.57 59.04 12.64
CA ASN A 353 -18.21 59.88 13.67
C ASN A 353 -19.66 59.46 13.98
N ASP A 354 -20.01 59.67 15.26
CA ASP A 354 -21.30 60.00 15.88
C ASP A 354 -22.51 59.04 15.88
N GLY A 355 -23.02 58.83 17.12
CA GLY A 355 -24.42 59.17 17.40
C GLY A 355 -25.37 58.08 17.88
N SER A 356 -25.40 57.88 19.21
CA SER A 356 -26.58 57.63 20.07
C SER A 356 -27.49 56.38 19.91
N ASP A 357 -27.88 55.92 21.11
CA ASP A 357 -29.15 55.30 21.51
C ASP A 357 -29.42 53.80 21.35
N SER A 358 -29.16 53.12 22.48
CA SER A 358 -30.15 52.48 23.36
C SER A 358 -31.04 51.32 22.87
N VAL A 359 -31.23 50.41 23.83
CA VAL A 359 -32.29 49.39 23.97
C VAL A 359 -31.91 47.97 23.55
N CYS A 360 -31.64 47.19 24.60
CA CYS A 360 -31.85 45.76 24.67
C CYS A 360 -33.30 45.41 24.29
N LYS A 361 -33.50 44.59 23.27
CA LYS A 361 -34.72 43.78 23.12
C LYS A 361 -34.35 42.36 22.72
N GLU A 362 -34.63 41.44 23.63
CA GLU A 362 -34.87 40.03 23.34
C GLU A 362 -36.01 39.92 22.31
N ALA A 363 -35.80 39.12 21.26
CA ALA A 363 -36.88 38.59 20.45
C ALA A 363 -36.44 37.27 19.81
N GLY A 364 -37.06 36.20 20.30
CA GLY A 364 -37.35 34.90 19.66
C GLY A 364 -36.42 34.40 18.56
N THR A 365 -35.60 33.39 18.90
CA THR A 365 -35.16 32.42 17.89
C THR A 365 -36.24 31.35 17.78
N GLU A 366 -37.11 31.51 16.80
CA GLU A 366 -38.06 30.50 16.37
C GLU A 366 -37.31 29.23 15.93
N PHE A 367 -37.69 28.10 16.52
CA PHE A 367 -37.34 26.77 16.03
C PHE A 367 -38.06 26.53 14.71
N PRO A 368 -37.38 26.13 13.62
CA PRO A 368 -38.07 25.54 12.48
C PRO A 368 -38.53 24.13 12.90
N GLY A 369 -39.84 23.94 12.78
CA GLY A 369 -40.57 22.76 13.23
C GLY A 369 -40.06 21.44 12.69
N ALA A 370 -40.33 20.41 13.49
CA ALA A 370 -40.23 19.02 13.13
C ALA A 370 -41.11 18.71 11.92
N GLU A 371 -40.54 18.06 10.91
CA GLU A 371 -41.20 17.08 10.03
C GLU A 371 -40.17 16.43 9.09
N THR A 372 -39.49 15.38 9.58
CA THR A 372 -39.22 14.09 8.90
C THR A 372 -38.27 13.25 9.77
N GLU A 373 -38.80 12.17 10.35
CA GLU A 373 -38.03 11.18 11.11
C GLU A 373 -37.09 10.41 10.17
N THR A 374 -35.91 10.03 10.69
CA THR A 374 -34.82 9.20 10.10
C THR A 374 -33.62 9.87 9.40
N ALA A 375 -33.23 11.09 9.80
CA ALA A 375 -31.87 11.58 9.50
C ALA A 375 -31.01 11.59 10.79
N GLY A 376 -30.24 10.53 11.02
CA GLY A 376 -29.31 10.43 12.16
C GLY A 376 -28.28 11.56 12.17
N ARG A 377 -27.70 11.87 13.34
CA ARG A 377 -26.75 12.98 13.48
C ARG A 377 -25.48 12.70 12.67
N VAL A 378 -25.11 13.64 11.79
CA VAL A 378 -23.80 13.63 11.11
C VAL A 378 -22.74 14.11 12.10
N TRP A 379 -21.67 13.34 12.26
CA TRP A 379 -20.65 13.63 13.29
C TRP A 379 -19.67 14.73 12.90
N MET A 380 -19.42 14.89 11.61
CA MET A 380 -18.62 15.99 11.08
C MET A 380 -19.17 16.44 9.71
N PRO A 381 -19.62 17.70 9.60
CA PRO A 381 -19.92 18.31 8.31
C PRO A 381 -18.63 18.43 7.48
N GLY A 382 -18.66 18.00 6.21
CA GLY A 382 -17.53 18.12 5.29
C GLY A 382 -16.69 16.86 5.07
N PHE A 383 -17.02 15.73 5.70
CA PHE A 383 -16.49 14.43 5.26
C PHE A 383 -16.94 14.17 3.82
N GLN A 384 -15.97 13.88 2.95
CA GLN A 384 -16.22 13.57 1.55
C GLN A 384 -15.84 12.11 1.29
N PRO A 385 -16.83 11.21 1.19
CA PRO A 385 -16.53 9.86 0.73
C PRO A 385 -15.99 9.93 -0.70
N ARG A 386 -15.11 8.98 -1.05
CA ARG A 386 -14.70 8.78 -2.44
C ARG A 386 -15.92 8.60 -3.35
N GLN A 387 -15.83 9.10 -4.58
CA GLN A 387 -16.92 9.03 -5.56
C GLN A 387 -17.35 7.58 -5.83
N LYS A 388 -18.58 7.32 -6.30
CA LYS A 388 -19.01 5.96 -6.66
C LYS A 388 -18.28 5.39 -7.88
N GLU A 389 -17.86 6.25 -8.80
CA GLU A 389 -17.14 5.84 -10.02
C GLU A 389 -15.65 6.19 -9.95
N GLU A 390 -14.80 5.30 -10.44
CA GLU A 390 -13.36 5.56 -10.59
C GLU A 390 -13.09 6.13 -11.98
N GLN A 391 -12.87 7.44 -12.08
CA GLN A 391 -12.36 8.00 -13.33
C GLN A 391 -10.94 7.47 -13.57
N VAL A 392 -10.75 6.74 -14.66
CA VAL A 392 -9.41 6.29 -15.10
C VAL A 392 -8.65 7.52 -15.57
N ARG A 393 -7.82 8.07 -14.68
CA ARG A 393 -6.99 9.26 -14.95
C ARG A 393 -5.54 8.86 -15.13
N ASN A 394 -5.19 8.31 -16.29
CA ASN A 394 -3.80 8.00 -16.59
C ASN A 394 -3.32 8.80 -17.80
N CYS A 395 -2.02 9.11 -17.83
CA CYS A 395 -1.42 9.83 -18.96
C CYS A 395 -1.50 9.03 -20.29
N ALA A 396 -1.87 7.74 -20.25
CA ALA A 396 -2.05 6.90 -21.44
C ALA A 396 -3.47 6.99 -22.06
N THR A 397 -4.45 7.53 -21.33
CA THR A 397 -5.81 7.82 -21.80
C THR A 397 -5.97 9.24 -22.34
N LEU A 398 -4.91 10.06 -22.28
CA LEU A 398 -4.89 11.38 -22.91
C LEU A 398 -5.01 11.25 -24.44
N PRO A 399 -5.69 12.19 -25.12
CA PRO A 399 -5.74 12.22 -26.59
C PRO A 399 -4.32 12.25 -27.17
N ARG A 400 -4.08 11.46 -28.23
CA ARG A 400 -2.74 11.33 -28.83
C ARG A 400 -2.21 12.66 -29.34
N ASP A 401 -3.06 13.44 -30.00
CA ASP A 401 -2.71 14.76 -30.52
C ASP A 401 -2.17 15.68 -29.42
N PHE A 402 -2.76 15.62 -28.21
CA PHE A 402 -2.30 16.39 -27.05
C PHE A 402 -0.95 15.87 -26.52
N VAL A 403 -0.75 14.56 -26.46
CA VAL A 403 0.53 13.98 -26.06
C VAL A 403 1.63 14.35 -27.05
N ASP A 404 1.35 14.27 -28.35
CA ASP A 404 2.29 14.59 -29.43
C ASP A 404 2.65 16.08 -29.43
N GLU A 405 1.69 16.98 -29.19
CA GLU A 405 1.93 18.42 -29.02
C GLU A 405 2.88 18.70 -27.85
N VAL A 406 2.65 18.08 -26.69
CA VAL A 406 3.49 18.25 -25.50
C VAL A 406 4.89 17.65 -25.74
N VAL A 407 4.97 16.47 -26.34
CA VAL A 407 6.26 15.82 -26.66
C VAL A 407 7.07 16.67 -27.64
N LEU A 408 6.44 17.21 -28.69
CA LEU A 408 7.08 18.10 -29.66
C LEU A 408 7.57 19.40 -29.01
N SER A 409 6.73 20.03 -28.19
CA SER A 409 7.10 21.25 -27.47
C SER A 409 8.31 21.03 -26.56
N VAL A 410 8.30 19.96 -25.76
CA VAL A 410 9.43 19.62 -24.86
C VAL A 410 10.68 19.24 -25.65
N ALA A 411 10.56 18.51 -26.75
CA ALA A 411 11.72 18.15 -27.57
C ALA A 411 12.34 19.37 -28.24
N ASN A 412 11.54 20.29 -28.79
CA ASN A 412 12.02 21.53 -29.37
C ASN A 412 12.72 22.42 -28.33
N LEU A 413 12.20 22.49 -27.10
CA LEU A 413 12.87 23.22 -26.01
C LEU A 413 14.26 22.64 -25.70
N LEU A 414 14.38 21.31 -25.64
CA LEU A 414 15.66 20.65 -25.40
C LEU A 414 16.65 20.83 -26.58
N LEU A 415 16.16 20.87 -27.82
CA LEU A 415 16.99 21.04 -29.02
C LEU A 415 17.42 22.48 -29.30
N ASN A 416 16.58 23.47 -28.96
CA ASN A 416 16.83 24.88 -29.24
C ASN A 416 17.74 25.54 -28.20
N ALA A 417 17.77 25.04 -26.95
CA ALA A 417 18.72 25.50 -25.93
C ALA A 417 20.19 25.36 -26.36
N THR A 418 20.48 24.44 -27.29
CA THR A 418 21.81 24.21 -27.87
C THR A 418 22.19 25.26 -28.94
N GLN A 419 21.23 25.89 -29.62
CA GLN A 419 21.50 26.85 -30.71
C GLN A 419 21.99 28.20 -30.19
N GLU A 420 21.56 28.64 -28.99
CA GLU A 420 21.98 29.92 -28.42
C GLU A 420 23.45 29.95 -27.98
N LYS A 421 24.07 28.79 -27.68
CA LYS A 421 25.48 28.68 -27.23
C LYS A 421 26.50 28.44 -28.34
N SER A 422 26.07 28.20 -29.58
CA SER A 422 26.99 27.88 -30.70
C SER A 422 27.60 29.11 -31.40
N CYS A 423 27.40 30.33 -30.90
CA CYS A 423 27.94 31.55 -31.52
C CYS A 423 29.37 31.92 -31.08
N CYS A 424 30.05 31.11 -30.27
CA CYS A 424 31.44 31.33 -29.90
C CYS A 424 32.19 30.02 -29.62
N ASN A 425 32.81 29.45 -30.65
CA ASN A 425 34.19 28.95 -30.66
C ASN A 425 34.51 28.25 -31.98
N THR A 426 35.56 28.73 -32.65
CA THR A 426 36.16 28.15 -33.84
C THR A 426 36.97 26.87 -33.50
N ASP A 427 36.98 25.96 -34.48
CA ASP A 427 37.91 24.85 -34.71
C ASP A 427 37.88 23.61 -33.77
N SER A 428 37.22 22.54 -34.24
CA SER A 428 37.85 21.21 -34.36
C SER A 428 36.95 20.19 -35.09
N VAL A 429 37.51 19.67 -36.19
CA VAL A 429 37.35 18.34 -36.82
C VAL A 429 36.07 17.54 -36.51
N SER A 430 35.31 17.32 -37.58
CA SER A 430 34.15 16.43 -37.72
C SER A 430 34.29 15.06 -37.05
N THR A 431 33.42 14.79 -36.06
CA THR A 431 32.95 13.44 -35.72
C THR A 431 31.47 13.51 -35.37
N ASN A 432 30.61 13.02 -36.29
CA ASN A 432 29.24 12.48 -36.10
C ASN A 432 28.42 12.86 -34.83
N ASN A 433 28.35 14.15 -34.48
CA ASN A 433 27.60 14.62 -33.31
C ASN A 433 26.14 14.89 -33.68
N TRP A 434 25.32 13.83 -33.64
CA TRP A 434 23.85 13.96 -33.61
C TRP A 434 23.42 14.82 -32.42
N ASN A 435 22.59 15.83 -32.66
CA ASN A 435 22.17 16.82 -31.68
C ASN A 435 21.38 16.14 -30.54
N GLN A 436 22.01 16.00 -29.38
CA GLN A 436 21.36 15.40 -28.21
C GLN A 436 20.52 16.40 -27.41
N GLY A 437 20.52 17.69 -27.80
CA GLY A 437 19.93 18.76 -27.01
C GLY A 437 20.64 19.03 -25.68
N GLU A 438 20.12 20.00 -24.92
CA GLU A 438 20.51 20.21 -23.52
C GLU A 438 19.66 19.35 -22.56
N SER A 439 20.09 19.31 -21.28
CA SER A 439 19.32 18.68 -20.20
C SER A 439 18.58 19.74 -19.40
N LEU A 440 17.26 19.64 -19.31
CA LEU A 440 16.45 20.53 -18.49
C LEU A 440 15.87 19.79 -17.28
N SER A 441 15.77 20.48 -16.15
CA SER A 441 15.04 20.00 -14.98
C SER A 441 13.54 19.97 -15.27
N LEU A 442 12.81 19.08 -14.57
CA LEU A 442 11.34 19.03 -14.67
C LEU A 442 10.66 20.37 -14.32
N LYS A 443 11.32 21.22 -13.53
CA LYS A 443 10.83 22.55 -13.18
C LYS A 443 10.91 23.51 -14.38
N GLU A 444 12.06 23.56 -15.05
CA GLU A 444 12.26 24.39 -16.25
C GLU A 444 11.33 23.96 -17.39
N VAL A 445 11.18 22.65 -17.61
CA VAL A 445 10.22 22.12 -18.60
C VAL A 445 8.79 22.53 -18.26
N ALA A 446 8.42 22.51 -16.96
CA ALA A 446 7.09 22.92 -16.55
C ALA A 446 6.86 24.44 -16.75
N GLU A 447 7.86 25.29 -16.52
CA GLU A 447 7.75 26.75 -16.68
C GLU A 447 7.49 27.18 -18.13
N HIS A 448 7.98 26.40 -19.10
CA HIS A 448 7.76 26.66 -20.53
C HIS A 448 6.44 26.09 -21.08
N LEU A 449 5.71 25.27 -20.32
CA LEU A 449 4.41 24.75 -20.74
C LEU A 449 3.27 25.67 -20.30
N ASN A 450 2.26 25.81 -21.18
CA ASN A 450 1.08 26.63 -20.90
C ASN A 450 0.36 26.18 -19.62
N LYS A 451 -0.21 27.14 -18.88
CA LYS A 451 -0.90 26.88 -17.61
C LYS A 451 -2.07 25.90 -17.74
N GLU A 452 -2.76 25.89 -18.88
CA GLU A 452 -3.85 24.96 -19.18
C GLU A 452 -3.34 23.53 -19.37
N THR A 453 -2.25 23.36 -20.13
CA THR A 453 -1.55 22.08 -20.33
C THR A 453 -1.08 21.51 -19.00
N LEU A 454 -0.47 22.33 -18.15
CA LEU A 454 -0.04 21.90 -16.81
C LEU A 454 -1.21 21.54 -15.90
N LYS A 455 -2.32 22.28 -15.95
CA LYS A 455 -3.52 21.97 -15.16
C LYS A 455 -4.11 20.62 -15.57
N ARG A 456 -4.15 20.34 -16.88
CA ARG A 456 -4.59 19.07 -17.45
C ARG A 456 -3.65 17.91 -17.12
N LEU A 457 -2.34 18.13 -17.12
CA LEU A 457 -1.37 17.11 -16.70
C LEU A 457 -1.44 16.86 -15.19
N LYS A 458 -1.62 17.90 -14.38
CA LYS A 458 -1.78 17.78 -12.91
C LYS A 458 -3.07 17.07 -12.50
N SER A 459 -4.11 17.08 -13.35
CA SER A 459 -5.33 16.31 -13.10
C SER A 459 -5.17 14.81 -13.37
N GLU A 460 -4.13 14.38 -14.09
CA GLU A 460 -3.81 12.98 -14.35
C GLU A 460 -2.84 12.41 -13.31
N TYR A 461 -2.98 11.12 -12.97
CA TYR A 461 -2.06 10.48 -12.04
C TYR A 461 -0.64 10.43 -12.63
N GLY A 462 0.32 11.02 -11.90
CA GLY A 462 1.75 11.04 -12.25
C GLY A 462 2.23 12.26 -13.05
N GLY A 463 1.32 13.09 -13.56
CA GLY A 463 1.63 14.38 -14.18
C GLY A 463 2.64 14.34 -15.34
N LEU A 464 3.29 15.50 -15.56
CA LEU A 464 4.26 15.70 -16.65
C LEU A 464 5.41 14.68 -16.61
N GLN A 465 5.90 14.32 -15.42
CA GLN A 465 7.00 13.36 -15.29
C GLN A 465 6.60 11.97 -15.81
N THR A 466 5.40 11.49 -15.50
CA THR A 466 4.90 10.21 -15.99
C THR A 466 4.65 10.24 -17.48
N LEU A 467 4.13 11.35 -18.02
CA LEU A 467 3.98 11.53 -19.47
C LEU A 467 5.33 11.36 -20.19
N LEU A 468 6.37 12.08 -19.75
CA LEU A 468 7.70 12.03 -20.35
C LEU A 468 8.35 10.64 -20.22
N LYS A 469 8.15 9.96 -19.09
CA LYS A 469 8.59 8.57 -18.90
C LYS A 469 7.85 7.59 -19.82
N ASN A 470 6.56 7.80 -20.07
CA ASN A 470 5.76 6.97 -20.98
C ASN A 470 6.15 7.20 -22.44
N SER A 471 6.60 8.41 -22.80
CA SER A 471 7.20 8.75 -24.10
C SER A 471 8.66 8.28 -24.23
N HIS A 472 8.89 7.01 -23.87
CA HIS A 472 10.20 6.35 -23.79
C HIS A 472 10.98 6.32 -25.11
N GLN A 473 10.29 6.47 -26.24
CA GLN A 473 10.93 6.60 -27.54
C GLN A 473 11.82 7.85 -27.60
N VAL A 474 11.33 8.98 -27.06
CA VAL A 474 11.92 10.31 -27.24
C VAL A 474 12.76 10.74 -26.04
N PHE A 475 12.28 10.50 -24.82
CA PHE A 475 12.88 11.06 -23.61
C PHE A 475 13.48 10.00 -22.68
N GLU A 476 14.53 10.42 -21.97
CA GLU A 476 15.10 9.72 -20.83
C GLU A 476 15.07 10.64 -19.60
N VAL A 477 14.44 10.20 -18.51
CA VAL A 477 14.30 10.98 -17.27
C VAL A 477 15.18 10.39 -16.19
N LEU A 478 16.31 11.04 -15.91
CA LEU A 478 17.30 10.64 -14.91
C LEU A 478 17.47 11.75 -13.86
N ASN A 479 17.43 11.39 -12.57
CA ASN A 479 17.66 12.33 -11.45
C ASN A 479 16.84 13.63 -11.51
N GLY A 480 15.60 13.57 -12.03
CA GLY A 480 14.73 14.75 -12.15
C GLY A 480 15.04 15.68 -13.32
N ARG A 481 15.96 15.28 -14.21
CA ARG A 481 16.27 15.95 -15.48
C ARG A 481 15.77 15.13 -16.66
N VAL A 482 15.33 15.83 -17.70
CA VAL A 482 14.81 15.27 -18.95
C VAL A 482 15.86 15.46 -20.03
N HIS A 483 16.16 14.40 -20.76
CA HIS A 483 17.10 14.38 -21.85
C HIS A 483 16.42 13.81 -23.09
N ILE A 484 16.86 14.23 -24.28
CA ILE A 484 16.55 13.50 -25.50
C ILE A 484 17.37 12.20 -25.48
N ARG A 485 16.68 11.10 -25.75
CA ARG A 485 17.25 9.77 -25.68
C ARG A 485 18.15 9.48 -26.89
N ASP A 486 19.41 9.14 -26.62
CA ASP A 486 20.33 8.64 -27.64
C ASP A 486 20.41 7.11 -27.60
N TRP A 487 19.76 6.46 -28.58
CA TRP A 487 19.72 5.00 -28.69
C TRP A 487 21.07 4.35 -29.01
N ARG A 488 22.10 5.12 -29.42
CA ARG A 488 23.46 4.59 -29.66
C ARG A 488 24.23 4.33 -28.36
N LYS A 489 23.84 4.98 -27.26
CA LYS A 489 24.50 4.87 -25.95
C LYS A 489 23.95 3.72 -25.10
N GLU A 490 22.98 2.96 -25.60
CA GLU A 490 22.35 1.87 -24.86
C GLU A 490 23.31 0.69 -24.72
N LYS A 491 23.72 0.38 -23.48
CA LYS A 491 24.51 -0.82 -23.19
C LYS A 491 23.65 -2.06 -23.49
N PRO A 492 24.21 -3.13 -24.08
CA PRO A 492 23.47 -4.38 -24.31
C PRO A 492 22.84 -4.84 -22.99
N SER A 493 21.53 -5.08 -23.00
CA SER A 493 20.82 -5.46 -21.78
C SER A 493 21.48 -6.68 -21.12
N ARG A 494 21.76 -6.61 -19.82
CA ARG A 494 22.24 -7.76 -19.02
C ARG A 494 21.40 -9.00 -19.36
N LYS A 495 22.07 -10.13 -19.60
CA LYS A 495 21.54 -11.44 -20.08
C LYS A 495 20.40 -12.07 -19.23
N ASN A 496 19.86 -11.38 -18.22
CA ASN A 496 18.82 -11.88 -17.31
C ASN A 496 17.48 -11.15 -17.52
N LYS A 497 16.91 -11.16 -18.73
CA LYS A 497 15.49 -10.85 -18.93
C LYS A 497 14.71 -12.16 -19.12
N PRO A 498 13.56 -12.37 -18.44
CA PRO A 498 12.74 -13.56 -18.65
C PRO A 498 12.33 -13.68 -20.12
N GLU A 499 12.27 -14.91 -20.64
CA GLU A 499 11.94 -15.25 -22.03
C GLU A 499 10.69 -14.54 -22.57
N VAL A 500 9.70 -14.33 -21.69
CA VAL A 500 8.43 -13.64 -21.98
C VAL A 500 8.64 -12.18 -22.40
N LYS A 501 9.57 -11.44 -21.76
CA LYS A 501 9.89 -10.05 -22.14
C LYS A 501 10.65 -9.96 -23.46
N ARG A 502 11.37 -11.03 -23.84
CA ARG A 502 12.13 -11.13 -25.09
C ARG A 502 11.20 -11.36 -26.29
N ARG A 503 10.14 -12.14 -26.12
CA ARG A 503 9.06 -12.31 -27.13
C ARG A 503 8.28 -11.01 -27.35
N LEU A 504 7.92 -10.30 -26.28
CA LEU A 504 7.20 -9.00 -26.37
C LEU A 504 8.01 -7.92 -27.12
N SER A 505 9.34 -7.90 -27.02
CA SER A 505 10.17 -6.97 -27.79
C SER A 505 10.25 -7.29 -29.28
N ALA A 506 10.12 -8.58 -29.65
CA ALA A 506 10.09 -9.00 -31.06
C ALA A 506 8.72 -8.71 -31.70
N GLU A 507 7.64 -8.88 -30.95
CA GLU A 507 6.26 -8.61 -31.40
C GLU A 507 5.95 -7.10 -31.55
N ALA A 508 6.69 -6.24 -30.85
CA ALA A 508 6.55 -4.77 -30.93
C ALA A 508 7.45 -4.11 -31.99
N PHE A 509 8.34 -4.87 -32.66
CA PHE A 509 9.32 -4.34 -33.61
C PHE A 509 8.65 -3.72 -34.85
N LYS A 510 8.99 -2.46 -35.14
CA LYS A 510 8.46 -1.66 -36.27
C LYS A 510 6.93 -1.53 -36.29
N THR A 511 6.27 -1.65 -35.13
CA THR A 511 4.80 -1.47 -35.01
C THR A 511 4.34 -0.01 -34.89
N ARG A 512 5.29 0.92 -34.73
CA ARG A 512 5.08 2.37 -34.64
C ARG A 512 6.13 3.11 -35.45
N LEU A 513 5.78 4.29 -35.94
CA LEU A 513 6.70 5.18 -36.64
C LEU A 513 7.80 5.69 -35.70
N CYS A 514 8.98 5.92 -36.26
CA CYS A 514 10.10 6.49 -35.54
C CYS A 514 9.90 8.00 -35.35
N TRP A 515 9.73 8.44 -34.10
CA TRP A 515 9.57 9.85 -33.78
C TRP A 515 10.79 10.67 -34.23
N PHE A 516 12.01 10.15 -34.04
CA PHE A 516 13.23 10.85 -34.47
C PHE A 516 13.34 10.99 -35.99
N PHE A 517 12.87 10.02 -36.75
CA PHE A 517 12.83 10.13 -38.21
C PHE A 517 11.87 11.23 -38.68
N LEU A 518 10.74 11.40 -37.98
CA LEU A 518 9.70 12.35 -38.37
C LEU A 518 9.94 13.78 -37.86
N HIS A 519 10.56 13.94 -36.69
CA HIS A 519 10.54 15.21 -35.97
C HIS A 519 11.90 15.73 -35.50
N HIS A 520 12.96 14.89 -35.52
CA HIS A 520 14.29 15.35 -35.11
C HIS A 520 15.02 16.02 -36.29
N PRO A 521 15.67 17.19 -36.09
CA PRO A 521 16.34 17.92 -37.16
C PRO A 521 17.45 17.11 -37.85
N ASP A 522 18.17 16.27 -37.11
CA ASP A 522 19.22 15.39 -37.65
C ASP A 522 18.70 13.99 -38.05
N GLY A 523 17.38 13.77 -38.02
CA GLY A 523 16.78 12.46 -38.22
C GLY A 523 17.09 11.45 -37.10
N CYS A 524 16.85 10.16 -37.37
CA CYS A 524 17.11 9.09 -36.41
C CYS A 524 18.61 8.80 -36.27
N SER A 525 19.09 8.65 -35.04
CA SER A 525 20.51 8.33 -34.76
C SER A 525 20.91 6.89 -35.12
N LEU A 526 19.94 6.00 -35.40
CA LEU A 526 20.16 4.61 -35.80
C LEU A 526 19.86 4.40 -37.29
N PRO A 527 20.62 3.53 -37.98
CA PRO A 527 20.24 3.02 -39.30
C PRO A 527 18.87 2.30 -39.25
N SER A 528 18.12 2.33 -40.35
CA SER A 528 16.74 1.80 -40.39
C SER A 528 16.61 0.31 -40.00
N GLU A 529 17.64 -0.48 -40.30
CA GLU A 529 17.69 -1.90 -39.93
C GLU A 529 17.89 -2.14 -38.43
N SER A 530 18.52 -1.19 -37.74
CA SER A 530 18.82 -1.28 -36.30
C SER A 530 17.80 -0.55 -35.44
N CYS A 531 16.92 0.26 -36.04
CA CYS A 531 15.90 1.00 -35.32
C CYS A 531 14.71 0.08 -34.97
N PRO A 532 14.27 0.02 -33.69
CA PRO A 532 13.09 -0.74 -33.30
C PRO A 532 11.77 -0.14 -33.78
N TYR A 533 11.80 1.05 -34.39
CA TYR A 533 10.65 1.80 -34.92
C TYR A 533 10.77 1.99 -36.42
N ALA A 534 9.64 2.08 -37.13
CA ALA A 534 9.59 2.16 -38.58
C ALA A 534 10.02 3.54 -39.12
N HIS A 535 10.96 3.60 -40.06
CA HIS A 535 11.34 4.83 -40.76
C HIS A 535 10.46 5.03 -42.00
N GLY A 536 9.20 5.40 -41.77
CA GLY A 536 8.19 5.56 -42.82
C GLY A 536 7.10 4.48 -42.79
N THR A 537 6.05 4.68 -43.57
CA THR A 537 4.86 3.81 -43.60
C THR A 537 5.14 2.44 -44.23
N GLU A 538 6.17 2.34 -45.07
CA GLU A 538 6.56 1.11 -45.78
C GLU A 538 7.16 0.06 -44.83
N GLU A 539 7.77 0.50 -43.74
CA GLU A 539 8.38 -0.36 -42.73
C GLU A 539 7.40 -0.72 -41.59
N LEU A 540 6.22 -0.12 -41.57
CA LEU A 540 5.26 -0.23 -40.49
C LEU A 540 4.58 -1.61 -40.50
N ARG A 541 4.81 -2.39 -39.46
CA ARG A 541 4.21 -3.72 -39.29
C ARG A 541 2.90 -3.63 -38.51
N GLN A 542 1.91 -4.45 -38.89
CA GLN A 542 0.72 -4.62 -38.07
C GLN A 542 1.08 -5.30 -36.75
N SER A 543 0.61 -4.71 -35.65
CA SER A 543 0.81 -5.26 -34.31
C SER A 543 0.12 -6.61 -34.18
N GLN A 544 0.90 -7.68 -33.96
CA GLN A 544 0.39 -9.04 -33.72
C GLN A 544 -0.04 -9.26 -32.26
N ILE A 545 -0.49 -8.22 -31.56
CA ILE A 545 -1.13 -8.41 -30.25
C ILE A 545 -2.40 -9.22 -30.51
N ILE A 546 -2.35 -10.51 -30.21
CA ILE A 546 -3.54 -11.35 -30.09
C ILE A 546 -4.43 -10.63 -29.08
N LYS A 547 -5.42 -9.89 -29.57
CA LYS A 547 -6.54 -9.45 -28.75
C LYS A 547 -7.13 -10.73 -28.19
N LYS A 548 -6.85 -11.07 -26.93
CA LYS A 548 -7.68 -12.02 -26.17
C LYS A 548 -9.11 -11.52 -26.40
N LYS A 549 -9.88 -12.29 -27.18
CA LYS A 549 -11.29 -12.00 -27.44
C LYS A 549 -11.92 -11.70 -26.08
N LYS A 550 -12.50 -10.51 -25.93
CA LYS A 550 -13.63 -10.33 -25.03
C LYS A 550 -14.67 -11.35 -25.50
N HIS A 551 -14.72 -12.50 -24.85
CA HIS A 551 -15.90 -13.33 -24.94
C HIS A 551 -16.96 -12.62 -24.10
N LEU A 552 -18.05 -12.29 -24.79
CA LEU A 552 -19.31 -11.76 -24.26
C LEU A 552 -19.80 -12.56 -23.05
#